data_AF-K4KH81-F1
#
_entry.id   AF-K4KH81-F1
#
_cell.length_a   1.000
_cell.length_b   1.000
_cell.length_c   1.000
_cell.angle_alpha   90.00
_cell.angle_beta   90.00
_cell.angle_gamma   90.00
#
_symmetry.space_group_name_H-M   'P 1'
#
loop_
_entity.id
_entity.type
_entity.pdbx_description
1 polymer ?
#
loop_
_entity_poly.entity_id
_entity_poly.type
_entity_poly.pdbx_seq_one_letter_code
_entity_poly.pdbx_strand_id
1 'polypeptide(L)'
;MKTKCETFARGLLAKGLGAFVFFGTLLLPLHASANQCDAIQCDCDTLLQASDHALCLKQQAELRKDCNLAGSHTGYCRVAGLKAYPLPFSIDSSLDLIARSKDIEASLAQREALNWSAEQDLATAVKYQSRSAYGNALTAYKNLAATLDKLYALQRQAVDSFIAKDDAGEAEDVAGDAWEPLSEWSDKLYVQARGLWADKPESDPKLQRKRQVLAMNVMRYASSATQQAAEMAALADEPEDAATLWRKAAENAELMLGWRKQTRSKAQYINYFQQQGIAAWHRAAMYYDQLEEPELAAESRLKADQLAKTDVASRS
;
A
#
# COMPACT_ATOMS: atom_id res chain seq x y z
N MET A 1 -9.15 53.21 17.23
CA MET A 1 -10.36 52.85 18.01
C MET A 1 -10.08 51.56 18.74
N LYS A 2 -10.08 51.61 20.08
CA LYS A 2 -9.87 50.47 20.98
C LYS A 2 -11.25 50.00 21.42
N THR A 3 -11.54 48.71 21.27
CA THR A 3 -12.64 48.06 21.99
C THR A 3 -12.17 46.69 22.47
N LYS A 4 -12.11 46.58 23.80
CA LYS A 4 -12.01 45.34 24.59
C LYS A 4 -13.44 44.81 24.82
N CYS A 5 -13.62 43.50 24.89
CA CYS A 5 -14.68 42.80 25.66
C CYS A 5 -14.12 41.39 25.99
N GLU A 6 -13.79 41.11 27.26
CA GLU A 6 -14.62 40.35 28.24
C GLU A 6 -14.65 38.84 27.92
N THR A 7 -13.74 38.00 28.47
CA THR A 7 -13.73 37.40 29.82
C THR A 7 -15.09 36.85 30.28
N PHE A 8 -15.33 35.55 30.09
CA PHE A 8 -16.52 34.87 30.63
C PHE A 8 -16.15 33.64 31.47
N ALA A 9 -16.48 33.79 32.76
CA ALA A 9 -17.01 32.82 33.72
C ALA A 9 -16.35 31.44 33.94
N ARG A 10 -15.73 31.35 35.12
CA ARG A 10 -15.62 30.14 35.95
C ARG A 10 -17.01 29.76 36.52
N GLY A 11 -17.36 28.48 36.51
CA GLY A 11 -18.33 27.86 37.43
C GLY A 11 -17.78 26.46 37.80
N LEU A 12 -17.28 26.18 39.01
CA LEU A 12 -17.95 25.96 40.32
C LEU A 12 -18.96 24.81 40.34
N LEU A 13 -18.46 23.67 40.85
CA LEU A 13 -19.07 22.69 41.78
C LEU A 13 -20.49 22.18 41.51
N ALA A 14 -20.59 20.88 41.24
CA ALA A 14 -21.69 20.05 41.73
C ALA A 14 -21.14 18.71 42.25
N LYS A 15 -21.14 18.57 43.58
CA LYS A 15 -20.96 17.30 44.30
C LYS A 15 -22.26 16.51 44.18
N GLY A 16 -22.20 15.33 43.56
CA GLY A 16 -23.30 14.37 43.55
C GLY A 16 -22.89 13.07 44.23
N LEU A 17 -23.44 12.83 45.42
CA LEU A 17 -23.39 11.56 46.13
C LEU A 17 -24.23 10.50 45.39
N GLY A 18 -23.70 9.27 45.36
CA GLY A 18 -24.51 8.09 45.70
C GLY A 18 -25.21 7.35 44.55
N ALA A 19 -24.57 6.28 44.07
CA ALA A 19 -25.24 5.03 43.73
C ALA A 19 -24.19 3.91 43.67
N PHE A 20 -24.11 3.10 44.74
CA PHE A 20 -23.41 1.82 44.73
C PHE A 20 -24.21 0.86 43.85
N VAL A 21 -23.79 0.72 42.59
CA VAL A 21 -24.31 -0.32 41.69
C VAL A 21 -23.54 -1.60 41.99
N PHE A 22 -24.28 -2.64 42.40
CA PHE A 22 -23.83 -4.02 42.54
C PHE A 22 -23.11 -4.45 41.24
N PHE A 23 -21.78 -4.56 41.29
CA PHE A 23 -20.97 -5.12 40.23
C PHE A 23 -21.19 -6.64 40.24
N GLY A 24 -22.22 -7.09 39.54
CA GLY A 24 -22.34 -8.49 39.17
C GLY A 24 -21.11 -8.85 38.34
N THR A 25 -20.30 -9.77 38.85
CA THR A 25 -19.13 -10.33 38.19
C THR A 25 -19.60 -11.08 36.95
N LEU A 26 -19.82 -10.35 35.86
CA LEU A 26 -19.95 -10.92 34.52
C LEU A 26 -18.61 -11.57 34.23
N LEU A 27 -18.54 -12.90 34.37
CA LEU A 27 -17.51 -13.73 33.79
C LEU A 27 -17.62 -13.55 32.27
N LEU A 28 -17.00 -12.50 31.76
CA LEU A 28 -16.79 -12.30 30.33
C LEU A 28 -16.00 -13.51 29.84
N PRO A 29 -16.51 -14.29 28.87
CA PRO A 29 -15.69 -15.29 28.23
C PRO A 29 -14.47 -14.55 27.66
N LEU A 30 -13.28 -14.91 28.15
CA LEU A 30 -12.02 -14.61 27.50
C LEU A 30 -12.14 -15.22 26.11
N HIS A 31 -12.58 -14.41 25.15
CA HIS A 31 -12.49 -14.76 23.74
C HIS A 31 -11.01 -14.98 23.52
N ALA A 32 -10.62 -16.24 23.32
CA ALA A 32 -9.31 -16.57 22.82
C ALA A 32 -9.17 -15.76 21.53
N SER A 33 -8.40 -14.66 21.60
CA SER A 33 -8.00 -13.94 20.41
C SER A 33 -7.33 -15.00 19.54
N ALA A 34 -7.94 -15.34 18.40
CA ALA A 34 -7.29 -16.18 17.40
C ALA A 34 -5.87 -15.63 17.24
N ASN A 35 -4.88 -16.49 17.48
CA ASN A 35 -3.51 -16.05 17.69
C ASN A 35 -3.09 -15.35 16.39
N GLN A 36 -2.87 -14.03 16.40
CA GLN A 36 -2.62 -13.23 15.20
C GLN A 36 -1.43 -13.79 14.38
N CYS A 37 -0.55 -14.55 15.03
CA CYS A 37 0.57 -15.25 14.43
C CYS A 37 0.18 -16.44 13.54
N ASP A 38 -0.99 -17.05 13.75
CA ASP A 38 -1.52 -18.13 12.90
C ASP A 38 -1.97 -17.60 11.53
N ALA A 39 -2.29 -16.30 11.44
CA ALA A 39 -2.60 -15.65 10.16
C ALA A 39 -1.35 -15.51 9.25
N ILE A 40 -0.13 -15.65 9.77
CA ILE A 40 1.09 -15.60 8.96
C ILE A 40 1.14 -16.83 8.06
N GLN A 41 0.97 -16.64 6.76
CA GLN A 41 1.05 -17.67 5.73
C GLN A 41 1.78 -17.09 4.52
N CYS A 42 3.00 -17.53 4.26
CA CYS A 42 3.79 -17.04 3.14
C CYS A 42 3.49 -17.77 1.81
N ASP A 43 2.50 -18.67 1.80
CA ASP A 43 2.04 -19.38 0.60
C ASP A 43 3.19 -20.10 -0.12
N CYS A 44 4.04 -20.78 0.66
CA CYS A 44 5.29 -21.35 0.13
C CYS A 44 5.06 -22.44 -0.91
N ASP A 45 3.96 -23.20 -0.81
CA ASP A 45 3.70 -24.36 -1.66
C ASP A 45 3.36 -24.01 -3.11
N THR A 46 3.07 -22.74 -3.41
CA THR A 46 2.86 -22.28 -4.80
C THR A 46 4.16 -21.86 -5.49
N LEU A 47 5.31 -21.93 -4.80
CA LEU A 47 6.60 -21.55 -5.37
C LEU A 47 7.16 -22.68 -6.22
N LEU A 48 7.46 -22.37 -7.49
CA LEU A 48 7.93 -23.35 -8.47
C LEU A 48 9.36 -23.81 -8.22
N GLN A 49 10.23 -22.94 -7.73
CA GLN A 49 11.64 -23.25 -7.49
C GLN A 49 11.87 -23.82 -6.09
N ALA A 50 12.55 -24.97 -6.01
CA ALA A 50 12.82 -25.64 -4.74
C ALA A 50 13.64 -24.78 -3.75
N SER A 51 14.54 -23.94 -4.26
CA SER A 51 15.30 -22.99 -3.44
C SER A 51 14.40 -21.93 -2.80
N ASP A 52 13.45 -21.41 -3.57
CA ASP A 52 12.52 -20.37 -3.13
C ASP A 52 11.53 -20.95 -2.10
N HIS A 53 11.03 -22.18 -2.33
CA HIS A 53 10.21 -22.93 -1.38
C HIS A 53 10.91 -23.10 -0.02
N ALA A 54 12.16 -23.60 -0.02
CA ALA A 54 12.93 -23.79 1.21
C ALA A 54 13.21 -22.47 1.95
N LEU A 55 13.52 -21.39 1.21
CA LEU A 55 13.74 -20.07 1.79
C LEU A 55 12.44 -19.50 2.40
N CYS A 56 11.31 -19.66 1.70
CA CYS A 56 10.00 -19.25 2.17
C CYS A 56 9.62 -19.96 3.48
N LEU A 57 9.74 -21.29 3.53
CA LEU A 57 9.41 -22.07 4.73
C LEU A 57 10.23 -21.63 5.95
N LYS A 58 11.53 -21.39 5.75
CA LYS A 58 12.42 -20.89 6.80
C LYS A 58 11.97 -19.52 7.30
N GLN A 59 11.68 -18.58 6.39
CA GLN A 59 11.23 -17.23 6.75
C GLN A 59 9.88 -17.25 7.46
N GLN A 60 8.92 -18.05 7.00
CA GLN A 60 7.63 -18.20 7.65
C GLN A 60 7.77 -18.70 9.10
N ALA A 61 8.63 -19.70 9.33
CA ALA A 61 8.91 -20.20 10.67
C ALA A 61 9.54 -19.13 11.58
N GLU A 62 10.49 -18.35 11.06
CA GLU A 62 11.11 -17.22 11.77
C GLU A 62 10.07 -16.13 12.11
N LEU A 63 9.24 -15.72 11.15
CA LEU A 63 8.18 -14.71 11.36
C LEU A 63 7.16 -15.15 12.41
N ARG A 64 6.71 -16.41 12.37
CA ARG A 64 5.78 -16.96 13.36
C ARG A 64 6.42 -17.00 14.74
N LYS A 65 7.70 -17.39 14.83
CA LYS A 65 8.44 -17.39 16.09
C LYS A 65 8.55 -15.98 16.69
N ASP A 66 8.94 -15.00 15.88
CA ASP A 66 9.07 -13.61 16.32
C ASP A 66 7.72 -13.02 16.73
N CYS A 67 6.66 -13.32 15.98
CA CYS A 67 5.29 -12.91 16.32
C CYS A 67 4.84 -13.48 17.67
N ASN A 68 5.07 -14.78 17.91
CA ASN A 68 4.70 -15.41 19.18
C ASN A 68 5.44 -14.81 20.38
N LEU A 69 6.65 -14.27 20.18
CA LEU A 69 7.40 -13.56 21.22
C LEU A 69 6.91 -12.13 21.43
N ALA A 70 6.53 -11.43 20.36
CA ALA A 70 6.12 -10.02 20.40
C ALA A 70 4.61 -9.81 20.64
N GLY A 71 3.78 -10.85 20.46
CA GLY A 71 2.32 -10.77 20.50
C GLY A 71 1.69 -10.09 19.28
N SER A 72 2.49 -9.77 18.25
CA SER A 72 2.05 -9.19 16.97
C SER A 72 3.10 -9.41 15.89
N HIS A 73 2.69 -9.44 14.61
CA HIS A 73 3.65 -9.62 13.51
C HIS A 73 4.47 -8.34 13.27
N THR A 74 5.80 -8.45 13.30
CA THR A 74 6.73 -7.31 13.10
C THR A 74 7.50 -7.38 11.78
N GLY A 75 7.20 -8.35 10.92
CA GLY A 75 7.88 -8.59 9.65
C GLY A 75 6.93 -8.97 8.53
N TYR A 76 7.52 -9.33 7.38
CA TYR A 76 6.79 -9.64 6.14
C TYR A 76 7.39 -10.87 5.46
N CYS A 77 6.57 -11.61 4.73
CA CYS A 77 7.03 -12.66 3.82
C CYS A 77 7.80 -11.99 2.66
N ARG A 78 9.08 -12.32 2.49
CA ARG A 78 9.93 -11.72 1.45
C ARG A 78 9.91 -12.53 0.15
N VAL A 79 10.02 -13.85 0.33
CA VAL A 79 9.87 -14.87 -0.70
C VAL A 79 8.55 -15.54 -0.38
N ALA A 80 7.57 -15.37 -1.25
CA ALA A 80 6.19 -15.68 -0.92
C ALA A 80 5.36 -15.98 -2.17
N GLY A 81 4.37 -16.86 -2.03
CA GLY A 81 3.37 -17.12 -3.05
C GLY A 81 2.42 -15.94 -3.28
N LEU A 82 1.51 -16.10 -4.24
CA LEU A 82 0.59 -15.03 -4.63
C LEU A 82 -0.40 -14.68 -3.52
N LYS A 83 -0.78 -15.67 -2.68
CA LYS A 83 -1.76 -15.53 -1.60
C LYS A 83 -1.10 -15.30 -0.22
N ALA A 84 0.16 -14.88 -0.21
CA ALA A 84 0.91 -14.70 1.02
C ALA A 84 0.42 -13.54 1.90
N TYR A 85 0.60 -13.68 3.21
CA TYR A 85 0.32 -12.67 4.23
C TYR A 85 1.25 -12.86 5.45
N PRO A 86 1.78 -11.77 6.07
CA PRO A 86 1.68 -10.38 5.64
C PRO A 86 2.72 -10.02 4.57
N LEU A 87 2.33 -9.15 3.63
CA LEU A 87 3.22 -8.60 2.59
C LEU A 87 3.42 -7.08 2.79
N PRO A 88 4.58 -6.52 2.40
CA PRO A 88 4.88 -5.10 2.53
C PRO A 88 4.29 -4.27 1.37
N PHE A 89 3.12 -4.64 0.88
CA PHE A 89 2.43 -3.91 -0.18
C PHE A 89 1.54 -2.81 0.40
N SER A 90 1.20 -1.86 -0.46
CA SER A 90 0.33 -0.72 -0.14
C SER A 90 -1.15 -1.04 -0.45
N ILE A 91 -1.41 -2.13 -1.15
CA ILE A 91 -2.75 -2.67 -1.38
C ILE A 91 -3.30 -3.31 -0.10
N ASP A 92 -4.56 -3.01 0.19
CA ASP A 92 -5.29 -3.66 1.27
C ASP A 92 -5.98 -4.91 0.72
N SER A 93 -5.50 -6.08 1.14
CA SER A 93 -6.04 -7.38 0.72
C SER A 93 -7.27 -7.81 1.53
N SER A 94 -7.74 -7.00 2.48
CA SER A 94 -8.79 -7.37 3.44
C SER A 94 -10.24 -7.08 2.97
N LEU A 95 -10.48 -7.06 1.67
CA LEU A 95 -11.81 -6.77 1.11
C LEU A 95 -12.75 -7.99 1.23
N ASP A 96 -13.26 -8.24 2.44
CA ASP A 96 -14.11 -9.39 2.80
C ASP A 96 -15.61 -9.21 2.44
N LEU A 97 -15.96 -8.42 1.42
CA LEU A 97 -17.36 -8.13 1.09
C LEU A 97 -17.72 -8.53 -0.34
N ILE A 98 -18.26 -9.73 -0.52
CA ILE A 98 -18.95 -10.14 -1.75
C ILE A 98 -20.22 -9.28 -1.90
N ALA A 99 -20.26 -8.46 -2.96
CA ALA A 99 -21.39 -7.58 -3.25
C ALA A 99 -22.53 -8.31 -3.98
N ARG A 100 -23.78 -7.86 -3.80
CA ARG A 100 -24.90 -8.37 -4.60
C ARG A 100 -24.82 -7.80 -6.02
N SER A 101 -25.39 -8.47 -7.03
CA SER A 101 -25.28 -8.03 -8.44
C SER A 101 -25.68 -6.57 -8.69
N LYS A 102 -26.76 -6.08 -8.07
CA LYS A 102 -27.19 -4.67 -8.20
C LYS A 102 -26.18 -3.68 -7.60
N ASP A 103 -25.43 -4.10 -6.59
CA ASP A 103 -24.41 -3.29 -5.95
C ASP A 103 -23.14 -3.21 -6.81
N ILE A 104 -22.89 -4.22 -7.66
CA ILE A 104 -21.78 -4.23 -8.63
C ILE A 104 -22.01 -3.18 -9.72
N GLU A 105 -23.17 -3.19 -10.40
CA GLU A 105 -23.48 -2.20 -11.45
C GLU A 105 -23.41 -0.76 -10.92
N ALA A 106 -23.98 -0.52 -9.73
CA ALA A 106 -23.94 0.79 -9.09
C ALA A 106 -22.50 1.21 -8.68
N SER A 107 -21.63 0.25 -8.39
CA SER A 107 -20.21 0.49 -8.10
C SER A 107 -19.44 0.82 -9.37
N LEU A 108 -19.67 0.07 -10.46
CA LEU A 108 -19.05 0.33 -11.76
C LEU A 108 -19.49 1.69 -12.33
N ALA A 109 -20.76 2.07 -12.16
CA ALA A 109 -21.26 3.38 -12.57
C ALA A 109 -20.61 4.56 -11.82
N GLN A 110 -20.03 4.33 -10.62
CA GLN A 110 -19.29 5.37 -9.88
C GLN A 110 -17.88 5.60 -10.42
N ARG A 111 -17.34 4.71 -11.26
CA ARG A 111 -15.95 4.77 -11.75
C ARG A 111 -15.66 6.09 -12.47
N GLU A 112 -16.52 6.51 -13.40
CA GLU A 112 -16.33 7.74 -14.18
C GLU A 112 -16.30 8.98 -13.29
N ALA A 113 -17.23 9.07 -12.32
CA ALA A 113 -17.30 10.18 -11.39
C ALA A 113 -16.06 10.25 -10.48
N LEU A 114 -15.57 9.09 -10.02
CA LEU A 114 -14.34 9.02 -9.22
C LEU A 114 -13.10 9.38 -10.04
N ASN A 115 -12.99 8.90 -11.28
CA ASN A 115 -11.91 9.27 -12.20
C ASN A 115 -11.90 10.78 -12.48
N TRP A 116 -13.06 11.39 -12.74
CA TRP A 116 -13.16 12.83 -12.90
C TRP A 116 -12.74 13.58 -11.63
N SER A 117 -13.16 13.11 -10.45
CA SER A 117 -12.74 13.69 -9.16
C SER A 117 -11.22 13.61 -8.96
N ALA A 118 -10.61 12.48 -9.31
CA ALA A 118 -9.17 12.29 -9.26
C ALA A 118 -8.43 13.28 -10.17
N GLU A 119 -8.90 13.51 -11.39
CA GLU A 119 -8.33 14.52 -12.31
C GLU A 119 -8.43 15.94 -11.74
N GLN A 120 -9.56 16.30 -11.11
CA GLN A 120 -9.71 17.60 -10.45
C GLN A 120 -8.75 17.78 -9.27
N ASP A 121 -8.58 16.74 -8.45
CA ASP A 121 -7.64 16.77 -7.33
C ASP A 121 -6.18 16.85 -7.81
N LEU A 122 -5.81 16.13 -8.88
CA LEU A 122 -4.48 16.23 -9.48
C LEU A 122 -4.22 17.66 -10.01
N ALA A 123 -5.13 18.20 -10.81
CA ALA A 123 -5.00 19.56 -11.36
C ALA A 123 -4.87 20.61 -10.24
N THR A 124 -5.64 20.44 -9.16
CA THR A 124 -5.57 21.28 -7.97
C THR A 124 -4.22 21.14 -7.25
N ALA A 125 -3.72 19.91 -7.10
CA ALA A 125 -2.44 19.64 -6.46
C ALA A 125 -1.27 20.29 -7.23
N VAL A 126 -1.24 20.12 -8.55
CA VAL A 126 -0.25 20.71 -9.46
C VAL A 126 -0.28 22.25 -9.39
N LYS A 127 -1.48 22.85 -9.34
CA LYS A 127 -1.65 24.30 -9.16
C LYS A 127 -1.09 24.80 -7.83
N TYR A 128 -1.24 24.04 -6.74
CA TYR A 128 -0.63 24.41 -5.45
C TYR A 128 0.88 24.21 -5.45
N GLN A 129 1.37 23.14 -6.09
CA GLN A 129 2.80 22.85 -6.24
C GLN A 129 3.52 23.98 -6.98
N SER A 130 2.98 24.46 -8.11
CA SER A 130 3.59 25.55 -8.88
C SER A 130 3.69 26.89 -8.13
N ARG A 131 2.93 27.04 -7.03
CA ARG A 131 2.96 28.20 -6.13
C ARG A 131 3.76 27.95 -4.86
N SER A 132 4.51 26.84 -4.80
CA SER A 132 5.24 26.35 -3.62
C SER A 132 4.35 26.18 -2.37
N ALA A 133 3.03 26.05 -2.56
CA ALA A 133 2.05 25.84 -1.50
C ALA A 133 1.98 24.35 -1.12
N TYR A 134 3.13 23.76 -0.77
CA TYR A 134 3.30 22.31 -0.62
C TYR A 134 2.38 21.64 0.40
N GLY A 135 1.93 22.37 1.44
CA GLY A 135 0.94 21.84 2.39
C GLY A 135 -0.44 21.64 1.78
N ASN A 136 -0.88 22.57 0.93
CA ASN A 136 -2.16 22.47 0.21
C ASN A 136 -2.07 21.41 -0.90
N ALA A 137 -0.94 21.37 -1.62
CA ALA A 137 -0.66 20.32 -2.59
C ALA A 137 -0.72 18.93 -1.93
N LEU A 138 -0.11 18.75 -0.75
CA LEU A 138 -0.18 17.49 -0.01
C LEU A 138 -1.62 17.08 0.34
N THR A 139 -2.47 18.03 0.69
CA THR A 139 -3.88 17.76 0.99
C THR A 139 -4.63 17.29 -0.26
N ALA A 140 -4.44 17.96 -1.39
CA ALA A 140 -5.04 17.56 -2.66
C ALA A 140 -4.55 16.17 -3.13
N TYR A 141 -3.24 15.87 -3.04
CA TYR A 141 -2.72 14.55 -3.36
C TYR A 141 -3.23 13.45 -2.41
N LYS A 142 -3.52 13.76 -1.14
CA LYS A 142 -4.16 12.81 -0.22
C LYS A 142 -5.60 12.48 -0.62
N ASN A 143 -6.35 13.48 -1.05
CA ASN A 143 -7.72 13.29 -1.55
C ASN A 143 -7.72 12.47 -2.85
N LEU A 144 -6.79 12.77 -3.76
CA LEU A 144 -6.54 11.97 -4.95
C LEU A 144 -6.24 10.51 -4.58
N ALA A 145 -5.26 10.26 -3.71
CA ALA A 145 -4.91 8.91 -3.29
C ALA A 145 -6.10 8.14 -2.69
N ALA A 146 -6.87 8.78 -1.80
CA ALA A 146 -8.08 8.18 -1.24
C ALA A 146 -9.15 7.88 -2.30
N THR A 147 -9.25 8.71 -3.35
CA THR A 147 -10.15 8.48 -4.49
C THR A 147 -9.70 7.28 -5.32
N LEU A 148 -8.40 7.15 -5.58
CA LEU A 148 -7.83 5.99 -6.30
C LEU A 148 -7.98 4.70 -5.49
N ASP A 149 -7.71 4.73 -4.19
CA ASP A 149 -7.91 3.57 -3.31
C ASP A 149 -9.38 3.13 -3.29
N LYS A 150 -10.32 4.09 -3.26
CA LYS A 150 -11.75 3.80 -3.37
C LYS A 150 -12.11 3.21 -4.74
N LEU A 151 -11.57 3.74 -5.83
CA LEU A 151 -11.80 3.25 -7.19
C LEU A 151 -11.34 1.78 -7.31
N TYR A 152 -10.10 1.51 -6.91
CA TYR A 152 -9.54 0.16 -6.89
C TYR A 152 -10.35 -0.78 -6.01
N ALA A 153 -10.77 -0.37 -4.80
CA ALA A 153 -11.57 -1.21 -3.91
C ALA A 153 -12.94 -1.60 -4.52
N LEU A 154 -13.61 -0.67 -5.22
CA LEU A 154 -14.87 -0.97 -5.92
C LEU A 154 -14.65 -1.94 -7.09
N GLN A 155 -13.58 -1.77 -7.85
CA GLN A 155 -13.22 -2.68 -8.95
C GLN A 155 -12.87 -4.07 -8.41
N ARG A 156 -12.06 -4.15 -7.35
CA ARG A 156 -11.65 -5.41 -6.73
C ARG A 156 -12.87 -6.15 -6.17
N GLN A 157 -13.75 -5.43 -5.48
CA GLN A 157 -15.00 -5.99 -5.00
C GLN A 157 -15.88 -6.54 -6.14
N ALA A 158 -15.95 -5.85 -7.28
CA ALA A 158 -16.69 -6.31 -8.45
C ALA A 158 -16.08 -7.61 -9.01
N VAL A 159 -14.76 -7.64 -9.23
CA VAL A 159 -14.02 -8.84 -9.68
C VAL A 159 -14.27 -10.02 -8.74
N ASP A 160 -14.08 -9.84 -7.44
CA ASP A 160 -14.30 -10.88 -6.43
C ASP A 160 -15.74 -11.39 -6.41
N SER A 161 -16.70 -10.49 -6.67
CA SER A 161 -18.12 -10.84 -6.73
C SER A 161 -18.51 -11.62 -7.99
N PHE A 162 -17.81 -11.41 -9.11
CA PHE A 162 -17.98 -12.21 -10.34
C PHE A 162 -17.30 -13.58 -10.20
N ILE A 163 -16.09 -13.64 -9.64
CA ILE A 163 -15.41 -14.90 -9.28
C ILE A 163 -16.31 -15.75 -8.36
N ALA A 164 -16.90 -15.15 -7.32
CA ALA A 164 -17.80 -15.85 -6.40
C ALA A 164 -19.10 -16.37 -7.05
N LYS A 165 -19.46 -15.86 -8.23
CA LYS A 165 -20.62 -16.31 -9.02
C LYS A 165 -20.24 -17.28 -10.13
N ASP A 166 -18.98 -17.71 -10.19
CA ASP A 166 -18.44 -18.56 -11.25
C ASP A 166 -18.52 -17.90 -12.65
N ASP A 167 -18.37 -16.56 -12.67
CA ASP A 167 -18.39 -15.75 -13.89
C ASP A 167 -17.00 -15.15 -14.14
N ALA A 168 -16.05 -16.02 -14.52
CA ALA A 168 -14.64 -15.64 -14.70
C ALA A 168 -14.44 -14.60 -15.81
N GLY A 169 -15.25 -14.67 -16.89
CA GLY A 169 -15.13 -13.73 -18.02
C GLY A 169 -15.44 -12.29 -17.62
N GLU A 170 -16.55 -12.06 -16.90
CA GLU A 170 -16.87 -10.71 -16.40
C GLU A 170 -15.86 -10.23 -15.33
N ALA A 171 -15.27 -11.16 -14.56
CA ALA A 171 -14.22 -10.83 -13.62
C ALA A 171 -12.94 -10.34 -14.34
N GLU A 172 -12.51 -11.06 -15.38
CA GLU A 172 -11.39 -10.71 -16.25
C GLU A 172 -11.65 -9.37 -16.96
N ASP A 173 -12.84 -9.18 -17.55
CA ASP A 173 -13.21 -7.94 -18.24
C ASP A 173 -13.13 -6.73 -17.29
N VAL A 174 -13.71 -6.81 -16.09
CA VAL A 174 -13.65 -5.71 -15.10
C VAL A 174 -12.21 -5.43 -14.65
N ALA A 175 -11.39 -6.46 -14.50
CA ALA A 175 -9.99 -6.31 -14.15
C ALA A 175 -9.16 -5.69 -15.29
N GLY A 176 -9.42 -6.11 -16.53
CA GLY A 176 -8.88 -5.57 -17.78
C GLY A 176 -9.13 -4.07 -17.90
N ASP A 177 -10.39 -3.69 -17.71
CA ASP A 177 -10.88 -2.32 -17.66
C ASP A 177 -10.25 -1.45 -16.56
N ALA A 178 -9.66 -2.06 -15.54
CA ALA A 178 -9.15 -1.39 -14.36
C ALA A 178 -7.64 -1.13 -14.41
N TRP A 179 -6.85 -2.07 -14.90
CA TRP A 179 -5.40 -2.03 -14.73
C TRP A 179 -4.75 -0.90 -15.55
N GLU A 180 -5.20 -0.66 -16.79
CA GLU A 180 -4.66 0.38 -17.65
C GLU A 180 -4.81 1.79 -17.04
N PRO A 181 -6.02 2.25 -16.64
CA PRO A 181 -6.17 3.52 -15.94
C PRO A 181 -5.32 3.65 -14.66
N LEU A 182 -5.19 2.57 -13.88
CA LEU A 182 -4.35 2.57 -12.68
C LEU A 182 -2.86 2.73 -13.04
N SER A 183 -2.40 2.10 -14.12
CA SER A 183 -1.05 2.27 -14.66
C SER A 183 -0.79 3.72 -15.11
N GLU A 184 -1.75 4.33 -15.82
CA GLU A 184 -1.66 5.74 -16.22
C GLU A 184 -1.58 6.68 -15.01
N TRP A 185 -2.39 6.44 -13.97
CA TRP A 185 -2.33 7.19 -12.72
C TRP A 185 -0.98 7.04 -12.02
N SER A 186 -0.45 5.82 -11.99
CA SER A 186 0.90 5.54 -11.51
C SER A 186 1.94 6.39 -12.24
N ASP A 187 1.87 6.49 -13.57
CA ASP A 187 2.82 7.29 -14.37
C ASP A 187 2.69 8.79 -14.15
N LYS A 188 1.46 9.31 -14.15
CA LYS A 188 1.18 10.72 -13.83
C LYS A 188 1.80 11.08 -12.48
N LEU A 189 1.55 10.27 -11.45
CA LEU A 189 2.06 10.50 -10.09
C LEU A 189 3.58 10.34 -10.01
N TYR A 190 4.16 9.34 -10.69
CA TYR A 190 5.61 9.14 -10.75
C TYR A 190 6.32 10.38 -11.30
N VAL A 191 5.83 10.92 -12.43
CA VAL A 191 6.40 12.13 -13.05
C VAL A 191 6.35 13.32 -12.07
N GLN A 192 5.22 13.53 -11.38
CA GLN A 192 5.11 14.60 -10.38
C GLN A 192 6.07 14.41 -9.21
N ALA A 193 6.18 13.19 -8.68
CA ALA A 193 7.09 12.88 -7.58
C ALA A 193 8.56 13.11 -7.96
N ARG A 194 8.96 12.68 -9.17
CA ARG A 194 10.31 12.91 -9.70
C ARG A 194 10.60 14.39 -9.88
N GLY A 195 9.66 15.16 -10.42
CA GLY A 195 9.79 16.62 -10.57
C GLY A 195 10.04 17.29 -9.21
N LEU A 196 9.18 17.01 -8.22
CA LEU A 196 9.32 17.54 -6.87
C LEU A 196 10.66 17.21 -6.19
N TRP A 197 11.24 16.03 -6.49
CA TRP A 197 12.53 15.61 -5.95
C TRP A 197 13.72 16.23 -6.68
N ALA A 198 13.66 16.33 -8.01
CA ALA A 198 14.75 16.76 -8.88
C ALA A 198 14.84 18.30 -9.05
N ASP A 199 13.77 19.03 -8.73
CA ASP A 199 13.74 20.49 -8.86
C ASP A 199 14.85 21.19 -8.09
N LYS A 200 15.29 22.34 -8.61
CA LYS A 200 16.32 23.20 -8.00
C LYS A 200 16.05 23.35 -6.50
N PRO A 201 17.06 23.21 -5.62
CA PRO A 201 16.87 23.35 -4.19
C PRO A 201 16.11 24.64 -3.85
N GLU A 202 15.11 24.55 -2.98
CA GLU A 202 14.45 25.74 -2.45
C GLU A 202 15.46 26.56 -1.64
N SER A 203 15.38 27.89 -1.76
CA SER A 203 16.21 28.79 -0.96
C SER A 203 15.86 28.72 0.53
N ASP A 204 14.59 28.49 0.87
CA ASP A 204 14.14 28.25 2.24
C ASP A 204 14.25 26.74 2.59
N PRO A 205 15.10 26.35 3.56
CA PRO A 205 15.23 24.96 3.99
C PRO A 205 13.93 24.32 4.49
N LYS A 206 13.00 25.12 5.05
CA LYS A 206 11.68 24.63 5.48
C LYS A 206 10.81 24.27 4.28
N LEU A 207 10.85 25.07 3.22
CA LEU A 207 10.15 24.75 1.97
C LEU A 207 10.79 23.55 1.28
N GLN A 208 12.12 23.45 1.25
CA GLN A 208 12.82 22.27 0.72
C GLN A 208 12.35 21.00 1.41
N ARG A 209 12.28 21.02 2.75
CA ARG A 209 11.81 19.86 3.53
C ARG A 209 10.35 19.52 3.24
N LYS A 210 9.46 20.52 3.13
CA LYS A 210 8.06 20.31 2.77
C LYS A 210 7.92 19.71 1.36
N ARG A 211 8.72 20.18 0.40
CA ARG A 211 8.76 19.65 -0.97
C ARG A 211 9.23 18.20 -1.00
N GLN A 212 10.28 17.86 -0.27
CA GLN A 212 10.77 16.47 -0.15
C GLN A 212 9.74 15.55 0.49
N VAL A 213 9.05 16.01 1.55
CA VAL A 213 7.94 15.26 2.15
C VAL A 213 6.82 15.05 1.15
N LEU A 214 6.47 16.07 0.37
CA LEU A 214 5.47 15.96 -0.69
C LEU A 214 5.89 14.94 -1.74
N ALA A 215 7.11 15.04 -2.29
CA ALA A 215 7.66 14.12 -3.27
C ALA A 215 7.58 12.65 -2.80
N MET A 216 8.01 12.38 -1.55
CA MET A 216 7.93 11.04 -0.95
C MET A 216 6.49 10.52 -0.84
N ASN A 217 5.51 11.39 -0.56
CA ASN A 217 4.11 10.96 -0.47
C ASN A 217 3.53 10.69 -1.86
N VAL A 218 3.79 11.57 -2.84
CA VAL A 218 3.35 11.38 -4.23
C VAL A 218 3.95 10.10 -4.81
N MET A 219 5.23 9.82 -4.55
CA MET A 219 5.88 8.57 -4.98
C MET A 219 5.26 7.33 -4.35
N ARG A 220 4.88 7.41 -3.06
CA ARG A 220 4.16 6.31 -2.41
C ARG A 220 2.80 6.07 -3.08
N TYR A 221 2.08 7.12 -3.46
CA TYR A 221 0.81 6.99 -4.19
C TYR A 221 1.01 6.40 -5.59
N ALA A 222 2.06 6.82 -6.31
CA ALA A 222 2.45 6.21 -7.57
C ALA A 222 2.71 4.70 -7.40
N SER A 223 3.53 4.33 -6.40
CA SER A 223 3.84 2.94 -6.09
C SER A 223 2.62 2.11 -5.71
N SER A 224 1.66 2.70 -4.96
CA SER A 224 0.39 2.05 -4.63
C SER A 224 -0.44 1.78 -5.88
N ALA A 225 -0.62 2.79 -6.73
CA ALA A 225 -1.34 2.65 -8.00
C ALA A 225 -0.66 1.62 -8.93
N THR A 226 0.69 1.54 -8.94
CA THR A 226 1.40 0.49 -9.69
C THR A 226 1.08 -0.91 -9.17
N GLN A 227 1.04 -1.11 -7.85
CA GLN A 227 0.72 -2.41 -7.24
C GLN A 227 -0.74 -2.80 -7.49
N GLN A 228 -1.66 -1.84 -7.41
CA GLN A 228 -3.07 -2.02 -7.76
C GLN A 228 -3.22 -2.42 -9.23
N ALA A 229 -2.53 -1.73 -10.15
CA ALA A 229 -2.51 -2.07 -11.57
C ALA A 229 -1.94 -3.48 -11.81
N ALA A 230 -0.81 -3.82 -11.17
CA ALA A 230 -0.18 -5.13 -11.32
C ALA A 230 -1.08 -6.28 -10.86
N GLU A 231 -1.85 -6.08 -9.79
CA GLU A 231 -2.82 -7.06 -9.33
C GLU A 231 -4.02 -7.17 -10.27
N MET A 232 -4.55 -6.04 -10.77
CA MET A 232 -5.65 -6.06 -11.73
C MET A 232 -5.24 -6.70 -13.06
N ALA A 233 -4.03 -6.44 -13.56
CA ALA A 233 -3.50 -7.12 -14.75
C ALA A 233 -3.43 -8.64 -14.54
N ALA A 234 -2.99 -9.10 -13.37
CA ALA A 234 -2.96 -10.52 -13.07
C ALA A 234 -4.35 -11.17 -12.98
N LEU A 235 -5.37 -10.42 -12.52
CA LEU A 235 -6.76 -10.88 -12.50
C LEU A 235 -7.42 -10.86 -13.88
N ALA A 236 -6.90 -10.04 -14.79
CA ALA A 236 -7.33 -9.95 -16.18
C ALA A 236 -6.67 -11.01 -17.07
N ASP A 237 -5.95 -11.98 -16.48
CA ASP A 237 -5.12 -12.97 -17.20
C ASP A 237 -4.07 -12.33 -18.13
N GLU A 238 -3.50 -11.19 -17.73
CA GLU A 238 -2.43 -10.47 -18.44
C GLU A 238 -1.08 -10.60 -17.69
N PRO A 239 -0.44 -11.79 -17.69
CA PRO A 239 0.77 -12.04 -16.89
C PRO A 239 1.98 -11.19 -17.30
N GLU A 240 2.10 -10.79 -18.58
CA GLU A 240 3.18 -9.92 -19.07
C GLU A 240 3.09 -8.51 -18.46
N ASP A 241 1.89 -7.92 -18.48
CA ASP A 241 1.64 -6.62 -17.86
C ASP A 241 1.77 -6.70 -16.34
N ALA A 242 1.27 -7.77 -15.72
CA ALA A 242 1.47 -8.02 -14.29
C ALA A 242 2.96 -8.06 -13.92
N ALA A 243 3.78 -8.81 -14.66
CA ALA A 243 5.23 -8.90 -14.44
C ALA A 243 5.90 -7.52 -14.56
N THR A 244 5.57 -6.78 -15.62
CA THR A 244 6.12 -5.44 -15.89
C THR A 244 5.74 -4.44 -14.81
N LEU A 245 4.49 -4.45 -14.35
CA LEU A 245 4.00 -3.56 -13.29
C LEU A 245 4.57 -3.94 -11.93
N TRP A 246 4.72 -5.23 -11.60
CA TRP A 246 5.41 -5.65 -10.38
C TRP A 246 6.89 -5.24 -10.36
N ARG A 247 7.58 -5.35 -11.50
CA ARG A 247 8.94 -4.81 -11.67
C ARG A 247 8.96 -3.30 -11.41
N LYS A 248 8.08 -2.54 -12.05
CA LYS A 248 7.96 -1.08 -11.86
C LYS A 248 7.66 -0.70 -10.41
N ALA A 249 6.81 -1.49 -9.73
CA ALA A 249 6.52 -1.29 -8.31
C ALA A 249 7.78 -1.51 -7.43
N ALA A 250 8.61 -2.49 -7.79
CA ALA A 250 9.88 -2.75 -7.12
C ALA A 250 10.89 -1.60 -7.32
N GLU A 251 11.04 -1.11 -8.55
CA GLU A 251 11.88 0.05 -8.88
C GLU A 251 11.42 1.32 -8.15
N ASN A 252 10.10 1.53 -8.05
CA ASN A 252 9.51 2.61 -7.26
C ASN A 252 9.88 2.50 -5.78
N ALA A 253 9.86 1.30 -5.20
CA ALA A 253 10.27 1.04 -3.83
C ALA A 253 11.77 1.29 -3.61
N GLU A 254 12.63 0.88 -4.55
CA GLU A 254 14.07 1.17 -4.52
C GLU A 254 14.37 2.66 -4.57
N LEU A 255 13.67 3.41 -5.41
CA LEU A 255 13.82 4.85 -5.48
C LEU A 255 13.46 5.51 -4.15
N MET A 256 12.34 5.09 -3.55
CA MET A 256 11.93 5.56 -2.22
C MET A 256 12.94 5.17 -1.13
N LEU A 257 13.51 3.96 -1.19
CA LEU A 257 14.60 3.53 -0.30
C LEU A 257 15.81 4.46 -0.42
N GLY A 258 16.22 4.80 -1.65
CA GLY A 258 17.28 5.78 -1.93
C GLY A 258 17.00 7.14 -1.30
N TRP A 259 15.79 7.67 -1.49
CA TRP A 259 15.37 8.95 -0.91
C TRP A 259 15.33 8.94 0.62
N ARG A 260 14.92 7.81 1.24
CA ARG A 260 14.92 7.62 2.69
C ARG A 260 16.33 7.58 3.27
N LYS A 261 17.26 6.91 2.59
CA LYS A 261 18.68 6.89 2.96
C LYS A 261 19.30 8.29 2.85
N GLN A 262 19.06 9.00 1.74
CA GLN A 262 19.54 10.37 1.52
C GLN A 262 19.05 11.35 2.60
N THR A 263 17.79 11.21 3.02
CA THR A 263 17.19 12.05 4.08
C THR A 263 17.46 11.56 5.50
N ARG A 264 18.27 10.50 5.66
CA ARG A 264 18.59 9.87 6.96
C ARG A 264 17.32 9.54 7.77
N SER A 265 16.32 8.98 7.09
CA SER A 265 15.07 8.56 7.70
C SER A 265 15.28 7.43 8.71
N LYS A 266 14.31 7.23 9.62
CA LYS A 266 14.35 6.15 10.61
C LYS A 266 14.47 4.77 9.93
N ALA A 267 15.20 3.86 10.60
CA ALA A 267 15.43 2.49 10.14
C ALA A 267 14.16 1.75 9.72
N GLN A 268 13.05 1.93 10.46
CA GLN A 268 11.76 1.31 10.13
C GLN A 268 11.27 1.64 8.71
N TYR A 269 11.47 2.88 8.23
CA TYR A 269 11.03 3.28 6.90
C TYR A 269 11.96 2.75 5.82
N ILE A 270 13.27 2.71 6.10
CA ILE A 270 14.28 2.09 5.23
C ILE A 270 13.94 0.61 5.06
N ASN A 271 13.72 -0.10 6.17
CA ASN A 271 13.33 -1.50 6.15
C ASN A 271 12.01 -1.70 5.39
N TYR A 272 10.97 -0.89 5.65
CA TYR A 272 9.70 -1.02 4.93
C TYR A 272 9.86 -1.00 3.40
N PHE A 273 10.53 0.02 2.83
CA PHE A 273 10.72 0.10 1.38
C PHE A 273 11.67 -0.96 0.83
N GLN A 274 12.65 -1.40 1.61
CA GLN A 274 13.50 -2.53 1.24
C GLN A 274 12.68 -3.83 1.15
N GLN A 275 11.84 -4.12 2.14
CA GLN A 275 10.96 -5.29 2.11
C GLN A 275 9.95 -5.20 0.96
N GLN A 276 9.39 -4.01 0.72
CA GLN A 276 8.49 -3.75 -0.41
C GLN A 276 9.17 -4.04 -1.76
N GLY A 277 10.39 -3.56 -1.96
CA GLY A 277 11.16 -3.83 -3.18
C GLY A 277 11.46 -5.32 -3.36
N ILE A 278 11.88 -6.01 -2.30
CA ILE A 278 12.14 -7.46 -2.34
C ILE A 278 10.90 -8.23 -2.76
N ALA A 279 9.76 -7.99 -2.10
CA ALA A 279 8.52 -8.69 -2.37
C ALA A 279 7.98 -8.41 -3.79
N ALA A 280 8.11 -7.16 -4.27
CA ALA A 280 7.67 -6.79 -5.62
C ALA A 280 8.56 -7.41 -6.71
N TRP A 281 9.90 -7.41 -6.54
CA TRP A 281 10.81 -8.13 -7.45
C TRP A 281 10.55 -9.62 -7.48
N HIS A 282 10.24 -10.23 -6.32
CA HIS A 282 9.89 -11.63 -6.26
C HIS A 282 8.58 -11.93 -7.01
N ARG A 283 7.54 -11.08 -6.84
CA ARG A 283 6.31 -11.21 -7.63
C ARG A 283 6.58 -11.09 -9.14
N ALA A 284 7.38 -10.12 -9.57
CA ALA A 284 7.76 -9.99 -10.97
C ALA A 284 8.44 -11.27 -11.50
N ALA A 285 9.37 -11.84 -10.73
CA ALA A 285 10.05 -13.10 -11.09
C ALA A 285 9.06 -14.26 -11.28
N MET A 286 8.05 -14.37 -10.41
CA MET A 286 7.04 -15.43 -10.52
C MET A 286 6.22 -15.33 -11.82
N TYR A 287 5.81 -14.12 -12.21
CA TYR A 287 5.10 -13.94 -13.48
C TYR A 287 6.02 -14.18 -14.67
N TYR A 288 7.30 -13.79 -14.62
CA TYR A 288 8.25 -14.14 -15.67
C TYR A 288 8.52 -15.66 -15.76
N ASP A 289 8.49 -16.40 -14.66
CA ASP A 289 8.55 -17.88 -14.74
C ASP A 289 7.30 -18.45 -15.44
N GLN A 290 6.11 -17.90 -15.17
CA GLN A 290 4.85 -18.31 -15.81
C GLN A 290 4.87 -18.05 -17.32
N LEU A 291 5.51 -16.95 -17.74
CA LEU A 291 5.71 -16.57 -19.14
C LEU A 291 6.84 -17.35 -19.82
N GLU A 292 7.51 -18.26 -19.12
CA GLU A 292 8.70 -18.98 -19.61
C GLU A 292 9.85 -18.03 -20.03
N GLU A 293 10.03 -16.92 -19.30
CA GLU A 293 11.06 -15.89 -19.50
C GLU A 293 12.18 -16.00 -18.42
N PRO A 294 13.03 -17.05 -18.46
CA PRO A 294 13.95 -17.38 -17.37
C PRO A 294 15.01 -16.31 -17.10
N GLU A 295 15.41 -15.53 -18.12
CA GLU A 295 16.40 -14.47 -17.97
C GLU A 295 15.85 -13.31 -17.13
N LEU A 296 14.62 -12.86 -17.43
CA LEU A 296 13.94 -11.79 -16.68
C LEU A 296 13.54 -12.25 -15.28
N ALA A 297 13.15 -13.51 -15.12
CA ALA A 297 12.89 -14.10 -13.81
C ALA A 297 14.17 -14.15 -12.96
N ALA A 298 15.30 -14.58 -13.53
CA ALA A 298 16.59 -14.62 -12.85
C ALA A 298 17.10 -13.22 -12.49
N GLU A 299 16.94 -12.24 -13.37
CA GLU A 299 17.29 -10.84 -13.09
C GLU A 299 16.47 -10.32 -11.90
N SER A 300 15.16 -10.54 -11.91
CA SER A 300 14.25 -10.09 -10.85
C SER A 300 14.60 -10.71 -9.49
N ARG A 301 14.90 -12.01 -9.45
CA ARG A 301 15.42 -12.68 -8.24
C ARG A 301 16.75 -12.10 -7.77
N LEU A 302 17.68 -11.85 -8.69
CA LEU A 302 18.97 -11.25 -8.36
C LEU A 302 18.80 -9.87 -7.73
N LYS A 303 17.88 -9.05 -8.23
CA LYS A 303 17.54 -7.74 -7.65
C LYS A 303 16.96 -7.87 -6.25
N ALA A 304 16.02 -8.80 -6.04
CA ALA A 304 15.48 -9.10 -4.72
C ALA A 304 16.59 -9.51 -3.74
N ASP A 305 17.50 -10.38 -4.16
CA ASP A 305 18.65 -10.84 -3.36
C ASP A 305 19.63 -9.72 -3.01
N GLN A 306 19.92 -8.83 -3.97
CA GLN A 306 20.78 -7.67 -3.75
C GLN A 306 20.17 -6.72 -2.72
N LEU A 307 18.86 -6.46 -2.80
CA LEU A 307 18.15 -5.70 -1.79
C LEU A 307 18.18 -6.41 -0.44
N ALA A 308 17.97 -7.72 -0.38
CA ALA A 308 18.02 -8.48 0.87
C ALA A 308 19.39 -8.47 1.55
N LYS A 309 20.48 -8.44 0.77
CA LYS A 309 21.88 -8.37 1.25
C LYS A 309 22.33 -6.97 1.62
N THR A 310 21.60 -5.94 1.19
CA THR A 310 21.95 -4.57 1.55
C THR A 310 21.67 -4.37 3.04
N ASP A 311 22.70 -4.56 3.86
CA ASP A 311 22.59 -4.41 5.31
C ASP A 311 21.96 -3.06 5.66
N VAL A 312 20.86 -3.13 6.39
CA VAL A 312 20.43 -2.00 7.19
C VAL A 312 21.44 -1.91 8.32
N ALA A 313 22.54 -1.21 8.09
CA ALA A 313 23.63 -0.95 9.04
C ALA A 313 23.18 -0.07 10.24
N SER A 314 21.98 -0.31 10.78
CA SER A 314 21.36 0.44 11.88
C SER A 314 20.69 -0.50 12.89
N ARG A 315 21.41 -1.55 13.32
CA ARG A 315 21.20 -2.15 14.64
C ARG A 315 22.13 -1.48 15.67
N SER A 316 22.16 -0.15 15.66
CA SER A 316 22.74 0.69 16.72
C SER A 316 21.72 1.71 17.21
#